data_AF-A0AA36HFG8-F1
#
_entry.id   AF-A0AA36HFG8-F1
#
_cell.length_a   1.000
_cell.length_b   1.000
_cell.length_c   1.000
_cell.angle_alpha   90.00
_cell.angle_beta   90.00
_cell.angle_gamma   90.00
#
_symmetry.space_group_name_H-M   'P 1'
#
loop_
_entity.id
_entity.type
_entity.pdbx_description
1 polymer ?
#
loop_
_entity_poly.entity_id
_entity_poly.type
_entity_poly.pdbx_seq_one_letter_code
_entity_poly.pdbx_strand_id
1 'polypeptide(L)'
;MMVTPFFLLLLVGAQIQSQKLTTRENELNRKNCGVHFLGQPIQKNRLVKKSYGGREFEENEYPWSVVIFIGKTVCSGVQISPRHILTATHCVLDFDEEERIELCARDQPHSIVPMLTKPEEITIFIGGGRDHCNSLICHNKNLYRARKITTKELNM
;
A
#
# COMPACT_ATOMS: atom_id res chain seq x y z
N MET A 1 -42.77 -18.85 18.13
CA MET A 1 -42.34 -18.80 16.71
C MET A 1 -41.12 -17.90 16.62
N MET A 2 -40.00 -18.50 16.25
CA MET A 2 -38.66 -17.91 16.27
C MET A 2 -38.52 -16.89 15.15
N VAL A 3 -38.38 -15.61 15.49
CA VAL A 3 -37.89 -14.59 14.54
C VAL A 3 -36.40 -14.80 14.35
N THR A 4 -36.03 -15.27 13.17
CA THR A 4 -34.69 -15.63 12.74
C THR A 4 -33.69 -14.46 12.85
N PRO A 5 -32.43 -14.70 13.30
CA PRO A 5 -31.44 -13.67 13.60
C PRO A 5 -30.70 -13.15 12.35
N PHE A 6 -31.39 -13.02 11.21
CA PHE A 6 -30.75 -12.65 9.94
C PHE A 6 -30.50 -11.14 9.79
N PHE A 7 -31.30 -10.30 10.45
CA PHE A 7 -31.16 -8.83 10.36
C PHE A 7 -29.93 -8.28 11.10
N LEU A 8 -29.41 -8.98 12.10
CA LEU A 8 -28.18 -8.59 12.81
C LEU A 8 -26.91 -8.88 12.00
N LEU A 9 -26.93 -9.84 11.07
CA LEU A 9 -25.78 -10.19 10.24
C LEU A 9 -25.52 -9.18 9.10
N LEU A 10 -26.55 -8.51 8.60
CA LEU A 10 -26.43 -7.55 7.49
C LEU A 10 -25.80 -6.21 7.91
N LEU A 11 -25.99 -5.77 9.17
CA LEU A 11 -25.42 -4.52 9.66
C LEU A 11 -23.93 -4.63 10.04
N VAL A 12 -23.46 -5.82 10.45
CA VAL A 12 -22.07 -6.05 10.83
C VAL A 12 -21.15 -6.18 9.60
N GLY A 13 -21.67 -6.67 8.46
CA GLY A 13 -20.89 -6.89 7.24
C GLY A 13 -20.48 -5.62 6.49
N ALA A 14 -21.22 -4.51 6.65
CA ALA A 14 -21.03 -3.31 5.83
C ALA A 14 -20.03 -2.27 6.39
N GLN A 15 -19.66 -2.34 7.67
CA GLN A 15 -18.93 -1.25 8.32
C GLN A 15 -17.40 -1.43 8.42
N ILE A 16 -16.85 -2.61 8.12
CA ILE A 16 -15.47 -2.93 8.54
C ILE A 16 -14.39 -2.50 7.53
N GLN A 17 -14.70 -2.25 6.26
CA GLN A 17 -13.65 -2.41 5.22
C GLN A 17 -12.95 -1.15 4.67
N SER A 18 -13.33 0.08 5.05
CA SER A 18 -12.70 1.30 4.48
C SER A 18 -12.67 2.55 5.38
N GLN A 19 -12.76 2.38 6.71
CA GLN A 19 -12.76 3.54 7.63
C GLN A 19 -11.38 4.21 7.70
N LYS A 20 -11.30 5.47 8.16
CA LYS A 20 -9.99 6.11 8.41
C LYS A 20 -9.31 5.44 9.63
N LEU A 21 -7.98 5.41 9.65
CA LEU A 21 -7.22 5.03 10.85
C LEU A 21 -7.49 6.04 11.96
N THR A 22 -8.05 5.58 13.09
CA THR A 22 -8.35 6.46 14.23
C THR A 22 -7.09 6.75 15.05
N THR A 23 -7.06 7.85 15.80
CA THR A 23 -5.94 8.19 16.70
C THR A 23 -5.65 7.07 17.70
N ARG A 24 -6.70 6.50 18.29
CA ARG A 24 -6.59 5.38 19.25
C ARG A 24 -6.03 4.12 18.60
N GLU A 25 -6.51 3.76 17.40
CA GLU A 25 -6.00 2.61 16.64
C GLU A 25 -4.51 2.82 16.29
N ASN A 26 -4.13 4.03 15.87
CA ASN A 26 -2.75 4.37 15.58
C ASN A 26 -1.84 4.27 16.81
N GLU A 27 -2.29 4.78 17.96
CA GLU A 27 -1.57 4.66 19.24
C GLU A 27 -1.39 3.21 19.69
N LEU A 28 -2.39 2.35 19.42
CA LEU A 28 -2.31 0.92 19.72
C LEU A 28 -1.33 0.21 18.77
N ASN A 29 -1.41 0.48 17.47
CA ASN A 29 -0.51 -0.09 16.46
C ASN A 29 0.94 0.27 16.76
N ARG A 30 1.20 1.52 17.22
CA ARG A 30 2.54 1.99 17.61
C ARG A 30 3.22 1.12 18.68
N LYS A 31 2.45 0.43 19.53
CA LYS A 31 3.02 -0.43 20.58
C LYS A 31 3.71 -1.68 20.04
N ASN A 32 3.29 -2.16 18.86
CA ASN A 32 3.74 -3.44 18.29
C ASN A 32 4.26 -3.29 16.83
N CYS A 33 4.44 -2.08 16.33
CA CYS A 33 4.95 -1.84 14.97
C CYS A 33 6.49 -1.93 14.91
N GLY A 34 7.04 -2.16 13.71
CA GLY A 34 8.50 -2.14 13.50
C GLY A 34 9.24 -3.40 13.95
N VAL A 35 8.52 -4.42 14.43
CA VAL A 35 9.09 -5.73 14.77
C VAL A 35 9.50 -6.46 13.49
N HIS A 36 10.78 -6.77 13.35
CA HIS A 36 11.33 -7.47 12.19
C HIS A 36 12.42 -8.47 12.58
N PHE A 37 12.65 -9.46 11.72
CA PHE A 37 13.60 -10.55 11.96
C PHE A 37 14.82 -10.39 11.05
N LEU A 38 16.00 -10.20 11.64
CA LEU A 38 17.26 -10.05 10.90
C LEU A 38 18.08 -11.36 10.78
N GLY A 39 17.51 -12.51 11.18
CA GLY A 39 18.28 -13.75 11.33
C GLY A 39 19.12 -13.77 12.62
N GLN A 40 20.04 -14.75 12.72
CA GLN A 40 21.05 -14.80 13.78
C GLN A 40 21.91 -13.51 13.77
N PRO A 41 22.54 -13.11 14.88
CA PRO A 41 23.30 -11.86 14.94
C PRO A 41 24.51 -11.93 13.99
N ILE A 42 24.32 -11.48 12.76
CA ILE A 42 25.41 -11.24 11.82
C ILE A 42 26.24 -10.12 12.45
N GLN A 43 27.55 -10.38 12.62
CA GLN A 43 28.55 -9.45 13.14
C GLN A 43 28.21 -7.99 12.78
N LYS A 44 28.11 -7.14 13.82
CA LYS A 44 27.76 -5.71 13.77
C LYS A 44 28.48 -4.87 12.69
N ASN A 45 29.53 -5.42 12.07
CA ASN A 45 30.42 -4.73 11.13
C ASN A 45 30.04 -4.89 9.64
N ARG A 46 28.90 -5.49 9.27
CA ARG A 46 28.58 -5.75 7.84
C ARG A 46 27.19 -5.38 7.33
N LEU A 47 26.40 -4.57 8.05
CA LEU A 47 25.09 -4.15 7.54
C LEU A 47 25.21 -2.83 6.76
N VAL A 48 25.70 -2.93 5.53
CA VAL A 48 25.52 -1.87 4.54
C VAL A 48 24.06 -1.92 4.07
N LYS A 49 23.17 -1.24 4.82
CA LYS A 49 21.74 -1.13 4.51
C LYS A 49 21.56 -0.13 3.37
N LYS A 50 21.71 -0.59 2.13
CA LYS A 50 21.52 0.22 0.94
C LYS A 50 20.39 -0.35 0.11
N SER A 51 19.48 0.51 -0.35
CA SER A 51 18.47 0.12 -1.34
C SER A 51 19.10 -0.12 -2.71
N TYR A 52 20.14 0.65 -3.07
CA TYR A 52 20.91 0.47 -4.30
C TYR A 52 22.32 -0.07 -4.00
N GLY A 53 22.73 -1.14 -4.69
CA GLY A 53 23.98 -1.83 -4.41
C GLY A 53 24.00 -2.55 -3.05
N GLY A 54 22.82 -2.85 -2.50
CA GLY A 54 22.64 -3.68 -1.31
C GLY A 54 22.48 -5.16 -1.65
N ARG A 55 21.72 -5.88 -0.82
CA ARG A 55 21.35 -7.29 -1.02
C ARG A 55 19.84 -7.45 -1.02
N GLU A 56 19.37 -8.57 -1.57
CA GLU A 56 18.00 -9.03 -1.38
C GLU A 56 17.69 -9.20 0.12
N PHE A 57 16.47 -8.88 0.52
CA PHE A 57 16.01 -9.02 1.89
C PHE A 57 15.82 -10.50 2.25
N GLU A 58 16.11 -10.83 3.51
CA GLU A 58 15.71 -12.12 4.06
C GLU A 58 14.21 -12.12 4.37
N GLU A 59 13.63 -13.31 4.46
CA GLU A 59 12.23 -13.46 4.83
C GLU A 59 11.97 -12.79 6.20
N ASN A 60 10.92 -11.97 6.26
CA ASN A 60 10.54 -11.19 7.45
C ASN A 60 11.56 -10.13 7.91
N GLU A 61 12.51 -9.73 7.06
CA GLU A 61 13.45 -8.63 7.37
C GLU A 61 12.76 -7.26 7.36
N TYR A 62 11.76 -7.06 6.49
CA TYR A 62 10.94 -5.84 6.42
C TYR A 62 9.48 -6.20 6.10
N PRO A 63 8.75 -6.85 7.03
CA PRO A 63 7.47 -7.49 6.73
C PRO A 63 6.34 -6.51 6.38
N TRP A 64 6.51 -5.22 6.69
CA TRP A 64 5.59 -4.15 6.34
C TRP A 64 5.83 -3.55 4.94
N SER A 65 6.89 -3.94 4.24
CA SER A 65 7.17 -3.44 2.89
C SER A 65 6.12 -3.97 1.91
N VAL A 66 5.63 -3.10 1.04
CA VAL A 66 4.66 -3.48 0.01
C VAL A 66 5.06 -2.97 -1.36
N VAL A 67 4.70 -3.76 -2.37
CA VAL A 67 4.75 -3.35 -3.79
C VAL A 67 3.33 -2.99 -4.21
N ILE A 68 3.18 -1.85 -4.86
CA ILE A 68 1.90 -1.33 -5.32
C ILE A 68 1.94 -1.24 -6.84
N PHE A 69 1.10 -2.03 -7.50
CA PHE A 69 0.90 -2.01 -8.94
C PHE A 69 -0.28 -1.10 -9.27
N ILE A 70 -0.05 -0.13 -10.15
CA ILE A 70 -1.00 0.93 -10.50
C ILE A 70 -1.00 1.05 -12.02
N GLY A 71 -1.92 0.35 -12.68
CA GLY A 71 -1.88 0.19 -14.13
C GLY A 71 -0.55 -0.42 -14.59
N LYS A 72 0.30 0.38 -15.27
CA LYS A 72 1.64 -0.02 -15.73
C LYS A 72 2.79 0.45 -14.83
N THR A 73 2.49 1.24 -13.80
CA THR A 73 3.48 1.82 -12.89
C THR A 73 3.60 0.96 -11.63
N VAL A 74 4.81 0.93 -11.07
CA VAL A 74 5.11 0.25 -9.81
C VAL A 74 5.58 1.27 -8.79
N CYS A 75 4.95 1.27 -7.62
CA CYS A 75 5.31 2.08 -6.47
C CYS A 75 5.59 1.19 -5.26
N SER A 76 6.22 1.79 -4.24
CA SER A 76 6.38 1.16 -2.94
C SER A 76 5.38 1.72 -1.93
N GLY A 77 5.19 1.00 -0.83
CA GLY A 77 4.45 1.51 0.32
C GLY A 77 4.82 0.80 1.61
N VAL A 78 4.10 1.15 2.67
CA VAL A 78 4.26 0.55 4.00
C VAL A 78 2.90 0.19 4.59
N GLN A 79 2.75 -1.04 5.10
CA GLN A 79 1.58 -1.43 5.87
C GLN A 79 1.65 -0.79 7.28
N ILE A 80 0.71 0.11 7.56
CA ILE A 80 0.65 0.88 8.83
C ILE A 80 -0.43 0.36 9.80
N SER A 81 -1.27 -0.56 9.33
CA SER A 81 -2.29 -1.26 10.10
C SER A 81 -2.75 -2.49 9.31
N PRO A 82 -3.59 -3.38 9.88
CA PRO A 82 -4.13 -4.53 9.15
C PRO A 82 -4.90 -4.18 7.86
N ARG A 83 -5.34 -2.93 7.69
CA ARG A 83 -6.24 -2.49 6.62
C ARG A 83 -5.80 -1.22 5.87
N HIS A 84 -4.59 -0.73 6.11
CA HIS A 84 -4.10 0.50 5.47
C HIS A 84 -2.66 0.37 5.00
N ILE A 85 -2.44 0.79 3.77
CA ILE A 85 -1.13 1.02 3.18
C ILE A 85 -0.91 2.53 3.08
N LEU A 86 0.26 2.98 3.52
CA LEU A 86 0.76 4.32 3.28
C LEU A 86 1.67 4.31 2.05
N THR A 87 1.45 5.25 1.14
CA THR A 87 2.30 5.47 -0.04
C THR A 87 2.38 6.96 -0.36
N ALA A 88 3.20 7.33 -1.34
CA ALA A 88 3.31 8.70 -1.79
C ALA A 88 2.07 9.12 -2.59
N THR A 89 1.66 10.38 -2.45
CA THR A 89 0.50 10.91 -3.16
C THR A 89 0.65 10.80 -4.68
N HIS A 90 1.85 11.05 -5.23
CA HIS A 90 2.10 10.94 -6.68
C HIS A 90 1.95 9.52 -7.24
N CYS A 91 1.92 8.48 -6.40
CA CYS A 91 1.70 7.12 -6.87
C CYS A 91 0.22 6.88 -7.24
N VAL A 92 -0.70 7.53 -6.51
CA VAL A 92 -2.15 7.33 -6.67
C VAL A 92 -2.82 8.49 -7.41
N LEU A 93 -2.00 9.35 -7.99
CA LEU A 93 -2.43 10.46 -8.83
C LEU A 93 -1.97 10.18 -10.25
N ASP A 94 -2.87 10.46 -11.18
CA ASP A 94 -2.62 10.45 -12.61
C ASP A 94 -2.77 11.87 -13.15
N PHE A 95 -2.18 12.12 -14.31
CA PHE A 95 -2.26 13.41 -14.98
C PHE A 95 -2.80 13.17 -16.38
N ASP A 96 -3.74 14.01 -16.81
CA ASP A 96 -4.14 14.01 -18.21
C ASP A 96 -2.93 14.42 -19.07
N GLU A 97 -2.46 13.49 -19.89
CA GLU A 97 -1.27 13.69 -20.71
C GLU A 97 -1.50 14.71 -21.82
N GLU A 98 -2.72 14.79 -22.36
CA GLU A 98 -3.09 15.80 -23.38
C GLU A 98 -3.12 17.19 -22.74
N GLU A 99 -3.76 17.32 -21.58
CA GLU A 99 -3.78 18.57 -20.81
C GLU A 99 -2.34 18.99 -20.42
N ARG A 100 -1.52 18.05 -19.94
CA ARG A 100 -0.13 18.33 -19.56
C ARG A 100 0.69 18.83 -20.75
N ILE A 101 0.55 18.22 -21.93
CA ILE A 101 1.28 18.63 -23.15
C ILE A 101 0.82 20.01 -23.61
N GLU A 102 -0.49 20.27 -23.62
CA GLU A 102 -1.03 21.60 -23.97
C GLU A 102 -0.55 22.69 -23.02
N LEU A 103 -0.53 22.42 -21.71
CA LEU A 103 -0.06 23.36 -20.69
C LEU A 103 1.43 23.65 -20.85
N CYS A 104 2.26 22.62 -21.05
CA CYS A 104 3.69 22.80 -21.32
C CYS A 104 3.95 23.61 -22.59
N ALA A 105 3.11 23.47 -23.63
CA ALA A 105 3.25 24.22 -24.87
C ALA A 105 2.90 25.72 -24.73
N ARG A 106 2.08 26.10 -23.74
CA ARG A 106 1.65 27.49 -23.52
C ARG A 106 2.62 28.31 -22.67
N ASP A 107 3.62 27.70 -22.04
CA ASP A 107 4.61 28.34 -21.14
C ASP A 107 3.97 29.23 -20.06
N GLN A 108 2.75 28.86 -19.63
CA GLN A 108 2.00 29.58 -18.60
C GLN A 108 2.05 28.82 -17.27
N PRO A 109 2.25 29.51 -16.13
CA PRO A 109 2.21 28.88 -14.82
C PRO A 109 0.79 28.40 -14.52
N HIS A 110 0.55 27.10 -14.68
CA HIS A 110 -0.70 26.45 -14.31
C HIS A 110 -0.43 25.37 -13.27
N SER A 111 -1.30 25.34 -12.27
CA SER A 111 -1.43 24.21 -11.36
C SER A 111 -2.08 23.06 -12.12
N ILE A 112 -1.29 22.04 -12.51
CA ILE A 112 -1.85 20.82 -13.08
C ILE A 112 -2.74 20.18 -12.01
N VAL A 113 -4.01 19.93 -12.34
CA VAL A 113 -4.95 19.28 -11.42
C VAL A 113 -4.81 17.77 -11.60
N PRO A 114 -4.20 17.05 -10.64
CA PRO A 114 -4.07 15.61 -10.77
C PRO A 114 -5.42 14.91 -10.56
N MET A 115 -5.65 13.84 -11.31
CA MET A 115 -6.79 12.94 -11.13
C MET A 115 -6.43 11.81 -10.17
N LEU A 116 -7.35 11.44 -9.28
CA LEU A 116 -7.13 10.30 -8.41
C LEU A 116 -7.33 9.00 -9.20
N THR A 117 -6.36 8.08 -9.12
CA THR A 117 -6.48 6.75 -9.74
C THR A 117 -7.66 5.98 -9.15
N LYS A 118 -8.30 5.12 -9.95
CA LYS A 118 -9.40 4.27 -9.46
C LYS A 118 -8.86 3.18 -8.52
N PRO A 119 -9.47 2.94 -7.35
CA PRO A 119 -9.02 1.89 -6.43
C PRO A 119 -8.94 0.50 -7.07
N GLU A 120 -9.80 0.20 -8.05
CA GLU A 120 -9.85 -1.09 -8.73
C GLU A 120 -8.63 -1.37 -9.61
N GLU A 121 -7.91 -0.32 -10.01
CA GLU A 121 -6.67 -0.39 -10.79
C GLU A 121 -5.43 -0.59 -9.91
N ILE A 122 -5.59 -0.51 -8.58
CA ILE A 122 -4.51 -0.66 -7.61
C ILE A 122 -4.52 -2.08 -7.04
N THR A 123 -3.41 -2.77 -7.26
CA THR A 123 -3.12 -4.08 -6.67
C THR A 123 -1.90 -3.97 -5.76
N ILE A 124 -2.01 -4.50 -4.55
CA ILE A 124 -1.00 -4.40 -3.49
C ILE A 124 -0.49 -5.79 -3.18
N PHE A 125 0.82 -5.97 -3.25
CA PHE A 125 1.50 -7.16 -2.76
C PHE A 125 2.14 -6.86 -1.40
N ILE A 126 1.75 -7.63 -0.37
CA ILE A 126 2.27 -7.49 0.99
C ILE A 126 3.15 -8.70 1.32
N GLY A 127 4.45 -8.48 1.54
CA GLY A 127 5.36 -9.54 1.97
C GLY A 127 6.75 -9.44 1.38
N GLY A 128 7.68 -10.20 1.96
CA GLY A 128 9.08 -10.28 1.55
C GLY A 128 9.63 -11.71 1.54
N GLY A 129 8.75 -12.70 1.32
CA GLY A 129 9.16 -14.10 1.24
C GLY A 129 9.72 -14.46 -0.13
N ARG A 130 10.73 -15.34 -0.15
CA ARG A 130 11.13 -16.03 -1.38
C ARG A 130 10.06 -17.06 -1.71
N ASP A 131 9.15 -16.70 -2.61
CA ASP A 131 8.24 -17.68 -3.17
C ASP A 131 9.07 -18.68 -3.99
N HIS A 132 9.28 -19.90 -3.46
CA HIS A 132 9.78 -21.03 -4.26
C HIS A 132 8.68 -21.45 -5.25
N CYS A 133 8.42 -20.62 -6.25
CA CYS A 133 7.48 -20.93 -7.32
C CYS A 133 8.18 -21.77 -8.39
N ASN A 134 8.01 -23.09 -8.31
CA ASN A 134 8.38 -24.05 -9.36
C ASN A 134 7.19 -24.39 -10.30
N SER A 135 6.13 -23.58 -10.33
CA SER A 135 4.95 -23.83 -11.17
C SER A 135 4.40 -22.54 -11.77
N LEU A 136 3.80 -22.65 -12.96
CA LEU A 136 3.25 -21.59 -13.80
C LEU A 136 2.10 -20.79 -13.12
N ILE A 137 1.66 -21.19 -11.93
CA ILE A 137 0.59 -20.54 -11.16
C ILE A 137 1.05 -20.38 -9.71
N CYS A 138 1.58 -19.21 -9.37
CA CYS A 138 1.76 -18.79 -7.99
C CYS A 138 0.39 -18.38 -7.42
N HIS A 139 -0.15 -19.11 -6.45
CA HIS A 139 -1.30 -18.64 -5.67
C HIS A 139 -0.84 -17.47 -4.78
N ASN A 140 -1.05 -16.26 -5.28
CA ASN A 140 -0.68 -14.99 -4.65
C ASN A 140 -1.51 -14.72 -3.38
N LYS A 141 -1.27 -15.44 -2.27
CA LYS A 141 -1.94 -15.23 -0.97
C LYS A 141 -1.72 -13.83 -0.40
N ASN A 142 -0.74 -13.11 -0.93
CA ASN A 142 -0.26 -11.82 -0.49
C ASN A 142 -0.73 -10.65 -1.38
N LEU A 143 -1.62 -10.92 -2.34
CA LEU A 143 -2.11 -9.94 -3.29
C LEU A 143 -3.50 -9.44 -2.90
N TYR A 144 -3.64 -8.12 -2.79
CA TYR A 144 -4.84 -7.45 -2.32
C TYR A 144 -5.26 -6.36 -3.32
N ARG A 145 -6.56 -6.14 -3.48
CA ARG A 145 -7.09 -5.02 -4.27
C ARG A 145 -7.44 -3.86 -3.33
N ALA A 146 -7.10 -2.62 -3.73
CA ALA A 146 -7.53 -1.46 -2.97
C ALA A 146 -9.06 -1.26 -3.09
N ARG A 147 -9.68 -0.78 -2.01
CA ARG A 147 -11.11 -0.44 -1.99
C ARG A 147 -11.39 1.05 -1.88
N LYS A 148 -10.43 1.80 -1.37
CA LYS A 148 -10.55 3.24 -1.13
C LYS A 148 -9.16 3.85 -1.09
N ILE A 149 -9.04 5.03 -1.69
CA ILE A 149 -7.86 5.87 -1.59
C ILE A 149 -8.26 7.10 -0.80
N THR A 150 -7.41 7.54 0.12
CA THR A 150 -7.60 8.78 0.87
C THR A 150 -6.32 9.59 0.74
N THR A 151 -6.43 10.78 0.18
CA THR A 151 -5.36 11.77 0.12
C THR A 151 -5.72 12.92 1.05
N LYS A 152 -4.71 13.61 1.58
CA LYS A 152 -4.95 14.93 2.17
C LYS A 152 -5.22 15.88 1.01
N GLU A 153 -6.23 16.74 1.13
CA GLU A 153 -6.45 17.81 0.15
C GLU A 153 -5.12 18.51 -0.13
N LEU A 154 -4.69 18.41 -1.38
CA LEU A 154 -3.65 19.26 -1.91
C LEU A 154 -4.34 20.60 -2.10
N ASN A 155 -4.33 21.44 -1.06
CA ASN A 155 -4.62 22.86 -1.25
C ASN A 155 -3.51 23.39 -2.15
N MET A 156 -3.76 23.36 -3.46
CA MET A 156 -2.96 24.00 -4.51
C MET A 156 -3.62 25.31 -4.88
#